data_AF-A0A2A4J117-F1
#
_entry.id   AF-A0A2A4J117-F1
#
_cell.length_a   1.000
_cell.length_b   1.000
_cell.length_c   1.000
_cell.angle_alpha   90.00
_cell.angle_beta   90.00
_cell.angle_gamma   90.00
#
_symmetry.space_group_name_H-M   'P 1'
#
loop_
_entity.id
_entity.type
_entity.pdbx_description
1 polymer ?
#
loop_
_entity_poly.entity_id
_entity_poly.type
_entity_poly.pdbx_seq_one_letter_code
_entity_poly.pdbx_strand_id
1 'polypeptide(L)'
;MSIKCELDGTIKIRTCRICLDANAVDMVLLSDDNNGLENFEYCFGIKLTTKDEPRLLCKPCADSVQNYVQFKQKCEKSHELWQSVISNM
;
A
#
# COMPACT_ATOMS: atom_id res chain seq x y z
N MET A 1 -25.83 -24.62 22.36
CA MET A 1 -25.32 -25.50 21.29
C MET A 1 -24.08 -24.83 20.73
N SER A 2 -22.91 -25.24 21.20
CA SER A 2 -21.64 -24.56 20.91
C SER A 2 -21.10 -25.08 19.57
N ILE A 3 -20.97 -24.18 18.59
CA ILE A 3 -20.37 -24.50 17.30
C ILE A 3 -18.86 -24.55 17.51
N LYS A 4 -18.27 -25.74 17.40
CA LYS A 4 -16.83 -25.91 17.21
C LYS A 4 -16.52 -25.46 15.79
N CYS A 5 -15.89 -24.30 15.62
CA CYS A 5 -15.22 -23.99 14.35
C CYS A 5 -13.89 -24.74 14.35
N GLU A 6 -13.79 -25.71 13.45
CA GLU A 6 -12.55 -26.40 13.11
C GLU A 6 -11.60 -25.38 12.45
N LEU A 7 -10.44 -25.17 13.07
CA LEU A 7 -9.38 -24.29 12.59
C LEU A 7 -8.63 -25.02 11.47
N ASP A 8 -9.06 -24.80 10.23
CA ASP A 8 -8.25 -25.09 9.05
C ASP A 8 -7.26 -23.94 8.80
N GLY A 9 -6.08 -24.29 8.28
CA GLY A 9 -4.81 -23.55 8.40
C GLY A 9 -4.75 -22.13 7.81
N THR A 10 -3.71 -21.41 8.26
CA THR A 10 -3.35 -19.99 8.01
C THR A 10 -4.23 -18.94 8.72
N ILE A 11 -3.77 -18.49 9.90
CA ILE A 11 -4.28 -17.27 10.55
C ILE A 11 -3.96 -16.08 9.63
N LYS A 12 -4.96 -15.60 8.90
CA LYS A 12 -4.85 -14.34 8.14
C LYS A 12 -4.87 -13.18 9.13
N ILE A 13 -3.75 -12.48 9.26
CA ILE A 13 -3.63 -11.31 10.13
C ILE A 13 -4.43 -10.15 9.49
N ARG A 14 -5.65 -9.91 9.97
CA ARG A 14 -6.51 -8.81 9.51
C ARG A 14 -6.13 -7.52 10.25
N THR A 15 -5.02 -6.91 9.84
CA THR A 15 -4.48 -5.70 10.47
C THR A 15 -3.92 -4.76 9.41
N CYS A 16 -4.09 -3.45 9.58
CA CYS A 16 -3.51 -2.47 8.68
C CYS A 16 -1.97 -2.55 8.73
N ARG A 17 -1.32 -2.67 7.57
CA ARG A 17 0.15 -2.77 7.44
C ARG A 17 0.87 -1.50 7.87
N ILE A 18 0.21 -0.34 7.82
CA ILE A 18 0.78 0.96 8.19
C ILE A 18 0.51 1.30 9.65
N CYS A 19 -0.76 1.39 10.06
CA CYS A 19 -1.13 1.88 11.39
C CYS A 19 -1.39 0.78 12.42
N LEU A 20 -1.31 -0.49 12.04
CA LEU A 20 -1.55 -1.65 12.90
C LEU A 20 -2.98 -1.74 13.48
N ASP A 21 -3.93 -0.97 12.96
CA ASP A 21 -5.33 -1.07 13.36
C ASP A 21 -5.95 -2.38 12.84
N ALA A 22 -6.38 -3.23 13.78
CA ALA A 22 -7.06 -4.50 13.52
C ALA A 22 -8.59 -4.40 13.56
N ASN A 23 -9.14 -3.26 14.00
CA ASN A 23 -10.57 -3.03 14.15
C ASN A 23 -11.19 -2.26 12.96
N ALA A 24 -10.36 -1.82 12.01
CA ALA A 24 -10.82 -1.14 10.82
C ALA A 24 -11.81 -2.01 10.02
N VAL A 25 -12.99 -1.44 9.75
CA VAL A 25 -14.06 -2.11 9.01
C VAL A 25 -13.72 -2.23 7.53
N ASP A 26 -13.25 -1.12 6.95
CA ASP A 26 -12.93 -1.00 5.52
C ASP A 26 -11.42 -1.14 5.28
N MET A 27 -11.07 -2.24 4.63
CA MET A 27 -9.69 -2.62 4.34
C MET A 27 -9.48 -2.83 2.85
N VAL A 28 -8.38 -2.32 2.33
CA VAL A 28 -7.93 -2.49 0.95
C VAL A 28 -6.78 -3.50 0.93
N LEU A 29 -6.90 -4.54 0.11
CA LEU A 29 -5.81 -5.50 -0.10
C LEU A 29 -4.76 -4.88 -1.04
N LEU A 30 -3.49 -4.99 -0.67
CA LEU A 30 -2.35 -4.71 -1.53
C LEU A 30 -2.12 -5.94 -2.43
N SER A 31 -2.38 -5.80 -3.71
CA SER A 31 -2.15 -6.83 -4.72
C SER A 31 -1.53 -6.24 -5.99
N ASP A 32 -1.09 -7.11 -6.89
CA ASP A 32 -0.61 -6.70 -8.21
C ASP A 32 -1.77 -6.18 -9.07
N ASP A 33 -2.97 -6.77 -8.96
CA ASP A 33 -4.15 -6.39 -9.76
C ASP A 33 -4.60 -4.94 -9.58
N ASN A 34 -4.25 -4.31 -8.46
CA ASN A 34 -4.61 -2.93 -8.15
C ASN A 34 -3.39 -2.00 -8.02
N ASN A 35 -2.21 -2.47 -8.45
CA ASN A 35 -0.92 -1.80 -8.29
C ASN A 35 -0.58 -1.45 -6.82
N GLY A 36 -1.25 -2.07 -5.84
CA GLY A 36 -1.10 -1.73 -4.43
C GLY A 36 0.29 -2.04 -3.91
N LEU A 37 0.87 -3.18 -4.32
CA LEU A 37 2.24 -3.56 -3.94
C LEU A 37 3.27 -2.61 -4.56
N GLU A 38 3.14 -2.31 -5.85
CA GLU A 38 4.01 -1.37 -6.57
C GLU A 38 3.92 0.04 -5.97
N ASN A 39 2.71 0.56 -5.74
CA ASN A 39 2.51 1.86 -5.14
C ASN A 39 3.10 1.93 -3.73
N PHE A 40 3.01 0.86 -2.95
CA PHE A 40 3.61 0.81 -1.61
C PHE A 40 5.14 0.90 -1.68
N GLU A 41 5.77 0.12 -2.56
CA GLU A 41 7.22 0.17 -2.78
C GLU A 41 7.65 1.53 -3.33
N TYR A 42 6.92 2.08 -4.30
CA TYR A 42 7.16 3.41 -4.85
C TYR A 42 7.09 4.50 -3.77
N CYS A 43 6.13 4.43 -2.85
CA CYS A 43 5.99 5.42 -1.78
C CYS A 43 7.10 5.32 -0.72
N PHE A 44 7.42 4.11 -0.27
CA PHE A 44 8.17 3.91 0.98
C PHE A 44 9.51 3.20 0.81
N GLY A 45 9.84 2.74 -0.40
CA GLY A 45 11.04 1.94 -0.67
C GLY A 45 11.02 0.55 -0.01
N ILE A 46 9.85 0.10 0.45
CA ILE A 46 9.66 -1.20 1.10
C ILE A 46 8.99 -2.13 0.11
N LYS A 47 9.73 -3.15 -0.33
CA LYS A 47 9.21 -4.17 -1.23
C LYS A 47 8.33 -5.15 -0.46
N LEU A 48 7.08 -5.28 -0.89
CA LEU A 48 6.15 -6.30 -0.43
C LEU A 48 5.82 -7.25 -1.59
N THR A 49 5.64 -8.52 -1.26
CA THR A 49 5.23 -9.58 -2.18
C THR A 49 3.91 -10.19 -1.72
N THR A 50 3.26 -10.98 -2.57
CA THR A 50 2.03 -11.71 -2.21
C THR A 50 2.21 -12.73 -1.08
N LYS A 51 3.45 -13.03 -0.67
CA LYS A 51 3.78 -13.92 0.45
C LYS A 51 3.93 -13.19 1.79
N ASP A 52 4.05 -11.86 1.76
CA ASP A 52 4.15 -11.06 2.97
C ASP A 52 2.77 -10.89 3.61
N GLU A 53 2.72 -10.80 4.94
CA GLU A 53 1.51 -10.44 5.68
C GLU A 53 1.87 -9.50 6.85
N PRO A 54 0.99 -8.57 7.24
CA PRO A 54 -0.30 -8.27 6.61
C PRO A 54 -0.13 -7.47 5.29
N ARG A 55 -1.04 -7.70 4.34
CA ARG A 55 -1.16 -6.92 3.08
C ARG A 55 -2.43 -6.07 3.00
N LEU A 56 -3.00 -5.70 4.14
CA LEU A 56 -4.20 -4.88 4.17
C LEU A 56 -3.83 -3.45 4.59
N LEU A 57 -4.47 -2.45 3.99
CA LEU A 57 -4.48 -1.09 4.50
C LEU A 57 -5.89 -0.72 4.92
N CYS A 58 -6.05 -0.10 6.08
CA CYS A 58 -7.32 0.56 6.38
C CYS A 58 -7.54 1.71 5.39
N LYS A 59 -8.80 2.05 5.13
CA LYS A 59 -9.17 3.08 4.15
C LYS A 59 -8.38 4.40 4.30
N PRO A 60 -8.20 4.99 5.50
CA PRO A 60 -7.39 6.20 5.68
C PRO A 60 -5.93 6.06 5.24
N CYS A 61 -5.31 4.91 5.52
CA CYS A 61 -3.94 4.62 5.08
C CYS A 61 -3.87 4.41 3.57
N ALA A 62 -4.84 3.73 2.97
CA ALA A 62 -4.92 3.57 1.51
C ALA A 62 -5.07 4.92 0.80
N ASP A 63 -5.92 5.81 1.30
CA ASP A 63 -6.10 7.15 0.74
C ASP A 63 -4.83 8.01 0.88
N SER A 64 -4.12 7.87 2.01
CA SER A 64 -2.84 8.54 2.23
C SER A 64 -1.75 8.07 1.26
N VAL A 65 -1.68 6.75 1.00
CA VAL A 65 -0.78 6.18 -0.01
C VAL A 65 -1.10 6.75 -1.38
N GLN A 66 -2.36 6.75 -1.80
CA GLN A 66 -2.76 7.28 -3.11
C GLN A 66 -2.41 8.76 -3.28
N ASN A 67 -2.67 9.58 -2.25
CA ASN A 67 -2.30 10.99 -2.26
C ASN A 67 -0.79 11.18 -2.36
N TYR A 68 0.00 10.36 -1.67
CA TYR A 68 1.45 10.41 -1.74
C TYR A 68 1.97 9.99 -3.13
N VAL A 69 1.44 8.93 -3.74
CA VAL A 69 1.80 8.51 -5.11
C VAL A 69 1.66 9.70 -6.07
N GLN A 70 0.48 10.35 -6.05
CA GLN A 70 0.21 11.49 -6.91
C GLN A 70 1.14 12.68 -6.63
N PHE A 71 1.46 12.92 -5.37
CA PHE A 71 2.38 13.98 -4.98
C PHE A 71 3.81 13.69 -5.47
N LYS A 72 4.31 12.48 -5.24
CA LYS A 72 5.65 12.07 -5.67
C LYS A 72 5.80 12.12 -7.20
N GLN A 73 4.81 11.67 -7.96
CA GLN A 73 4.79 11.80 -9.42
C GLN A 73 4.87 13.26 -9.89
N LYS A 74 4.22 14.19 -9.19
CA LYS A 74 4.33 15.63 -9.49
C LYS A 74 5.75 16.13 -9.24
N CYS A 75 6.39 15.71 -8.15
CA CYS A 75 7.78 16.07 -7.86
C CYS A 75 8.74 15.54 -8.92
N GLU A 76 8.62 14.27 -9.31
CA GLU A 76 9.46 13.64 -10.34
C GLU A 76 9.31 14.34 -11.69
N LYS A 77 8.07 14.54 -12.14
CA LYS A 77 7.79 15.29 -13.38
C LYS A 77 8.36 16.70 -13.34
N SER A 78 8.22 17.39 -12.21
CA SER A 78 8.79 18.73 -12.06
C SER A 78 10.32 18.70 -12.14
N HIS A 79 10.97 17.68 -11.58
CA HIS A 79 12.42 17.52 -11.63
C HIS A 79 12.90 17.31 -13.07
N GLU A 80 12.26 16.41 -13.82
CA GLU A 80 12.56 16.16 -15.22
C GLU A 80 12.44 17.43 -16.07
N LEU A 81 11.37 18.21 -15.87
CA LEU A 81 11.17 19.48 -16.56
C LEU A 81 12.31 20.46 -16.26
N TRP A 82 12.69 20.63 -14.99
CA TRP A 82 13.82 21.49 -14.64
C TRP A 82 15.14 21.03 -15.26
N GLN A 83 15.43 19.71 -15.27
CA GLN A 83 16.63 19.17 -15.90
C GLN A 83 16.64 19.45 -17.41
N SER A 84 15.50 19.33 -18.08
CA SER A 84 15.39 19.65 -19.51
C SER A 84 15.59 21.14 -19.81
N VAL A 85 15.12 22.04 -18.94
CA VAL A 85 15.34 23.48 -19.10
C VAL A 85 16.83 23.81 -18.96
N ILE A 86 17.49 23.23 -17.95
CA ILE A 86 18.92 23.46 -17.68
C ILE A 86 19.79 22.87 -18.80
N SER A 87 19.46 21.67 -19.30
CA SER A 87 20.26 20.98 -20.33
C SER A 87 20.18 21.64 -21.73
N ASN A 88 19.18 22.50 -21.94
CA ASN A 88 18.98 23.25 -23.20
C ASN A 88 19.48 24.71 -23.11
N MET A 89 20.12 25.10 -22.00
CA MET A 89 20.87 26.36 -21.86
C MET A 89 22.34 26.15 -22.14
#